data_AF-A0A9E4ZVW5-F1
#
_entry.id   AF-A0A9E4ZVW5-F1
#
_cell.length_a   1.000
_cell.length_b   1.000
_cell.length_c   1.000
_cell.angle_alpha   90.00
_cell.angle_beta   90.00
_cell.angle_gamma   90.00
#
_symmetry.space_group_name_H-M   'P 1'
#
loop_
_entity.id
_entity.type
_entity.pdbx_description
1 polymer ?
#
loop_
_entity_poly.entity_id
_entity_poly.type
_entity_poly.pdbx_seq_one_letter_code
_entity_poly.pdbx_strand_id
1 'polypeptide(L)'
;MIFYLGPLVLGFLLGFILGTRIKPVPESKLKFDKEVYAIVVIVAIIIAYYQGPFPYYQDIPLASGILSGIVGIIVGKLTFGR
;
A
#
# COMPACT_ATOMS: atom_id res chain seq x y z
N MET A 1 5.16 4.88 -22.10
CA MET A 1 4.99 4.78 -20.64
C MET A 1 6.02 3.80 -20.13
N ILE A 2 6.84 4.22 -19.18
CA ILE A 2 7.97 3.43 -18.66
C ILE A 2 7.66 3.08 -17.21
N PHE A 3 7.73 1.80 -16.86
CA PHE A 3 7.56 1.36 -15.48
C PHE A 3 8.90 1.37 -14.74
N TYR A 4 8.96 2.10 -13.65
CA TYR A 4 10.16 2.16 -12.81
C TYR A 4 10.04 1.15 -11.66
N LEU A 5 10.86 0.10 -11.73
CA LEU A 5 10.85 -0.99 -10.75
C LEU A 5 11.30 -0.56 -9.36
N GLY A 6 12.19 0.43 -9.24
CA GLY A 6 12.74 0.89 -7.97
C GLY A 6 11.65 1.30 -6.97
N PRO A 7 10.81 2.31 -7.28
CA PRO A 7 9.70 2.71 -6.43
C PRO A 7 8.73 1.56 -6.10
N LEU A 8 8.41 0.71 -7.08
CA LEU A 8 7.51 -0.43 -6.89
C LEU A 8 8.08 -1.42 -5.86
N VAL A 9 9.31 -1.89 -6.07
CA VAL A 9 9.94 -2.91 -5.21
C VAL A 9 10.19 -2.36 -3.80
N LEU A 10 10.76 -1.16 -3.69
CA LEU A 10 11.04 -0.54 -2.39
C LEU A 10 9.77 -0.21 -1.62
N GLY A 11 8.75 0.34 -2.32
CA GLY A 11 7.44 0.59 -1.75
C GLY A 11 6.85 -0.69 -1.18
N PHE A 12 6.81 -1.76 -1.98
CA PHE A 12 6.30 -3.07 -1.55
C PHE A 12 7.03 -3.59 -0.31
N LEU A 13 8.36 -3.63 -0.33
CA LEU A 13 9.16 -4.20 0.77
C LEU A 13 8.93 -3.44 2.08
N LEU A 14 8.98 -2.11 2.05
CA LEU A 14 8.72 -1.28 3.24
C LEU A 14 7.29 -1.49 3.75
N GLY A 15 6.31 -1.45 2.84
CA GLY A 15 4.92 -1.70 3.16
C GLY A 15 4.72 -3.09 3.78
N PHE A 16 5.31 -4.11 3.17
CA PHE A 16 5.23 -5.50 3.63
C PHE A 16 5.77 -5.67 5.04
N ILE A 17 6.97 -5.14 5.32
CA ILE A 17 7.56 -5.16 6.66
C ILE A 17 6.61 -4.51 7.67
N LEU A 18 6.07 -3.33 7.36
CA LEU A 18 5.11 -2.64 8.22
C LEU A 18 3.84 -3.48 8.44
N GLY A 19 3.29 -4.05 7.36
CA GLY A 19 2.12 -4.92 7.39
C GLY A 19 2.26 -6.10 8.35
N THR A 20 3.44 -6.73 8.38
CA THR A 20 3.72 -7.85 9.31
C THR A 20 3.61 -7.46 10.79
N ARG A 21 3.70 -6.17 11.12
CA ARG A 21 3.66 -5.65 12.49
C ARG A 21 2.27 -5.20 12.93
N ILE A 22 1.32 -5.07 12.01
CA ILE A 22 -0.05 -4.70 12.34
C ILE A 22 -0.72 -5.92 12.99
N LYS A 23 -1.00 -5.86 14.29
CA LYS A 23 -1.66 -6.95 15.04
C LYS A 23 -3.08 -6.56 15.43
N PRO A 24 -4.02 -7.51 15.53
CA PRO A 24 -5.33 -7.23 16.11
C PRO A 24 -5.16 -6.84 17.58
N VAL A 25 -5.84 -5.76 18.00
CA VAL A 25 -5.90 -5.34 19.41
C VAL A 25 -7.32 -5.64 19.89
N PRO A 26 -7.54 -6.70 20.70
CA PRO A 26 -8.89 -7.12 21.10
C PRO A 26 -9.71 -6.02 21.76
N GLU A 27 -9.07 -5.19 22.57
CA GLU A 27 -9.68 -4.07 23.31
C GLU A 27 -10.19 -2.96 22.39
N SER A 28 -9.57 -2.78 21.22
CA SER A 28 -9.93 -1.72 20.27
C SER A 28 -11.30 -1.93 19.62
N LYS A 29 -11.82 -3.16 19.63
CA LYS A 29 -13.01 -3.60 18.85
C LYS A 29 -12.93 -3.26 17.35
N LEU A 30 -11.78 -2.81 16.84
CA LEU A 30 -11.58 -2.50 15.43
C LEU A 30 -11.48 -3.80 14.64
N LYS A 31 -12.41 -3.97 13.70
CA LYS A 31 -12.41 -5.07 12.76
C LYS A 31 -11.79 -4.61 11.45
N PHE A 32 -10.72 -5.26 11.04
CA PHE A 32 -10.14 -5.07 9.71
C PHE A 32 -10.78 -6.06 8.75
N ASP A 33 -12.07 -5.86 8.51
CA ASP A 33 -12.84 -6.70 7.58
C ASP A 33 -12.47 -6.36 6.12
N LYS A 34 -12.86 -7.22 5.19
CA LYS A 34 -12.55 -7.07 3.76
C LYS A 34 -13.01 -5.71 3.19
N GLU A 35 -14.09 -5.16 3.73
CA GLU A 35 -14.65 -3.85 3.36
C GLU A 35 -13.69 -2.72 3.73
N VAL A 36 -13.01 -2.81 4.89
CA VAL A 36 -12.01 -1.82 5.31
C VAL A 36 -10.82 -1.83 4.35
N TYR A 37 -10.35 -3.01 3.97
CA TYR A 37 -9.27 -3.13 2.98
C TYR A 37 -9.67 -2.56 1.62
N ALA A 38 -10.90 -2.79 1.16
CA ALA A 38 -11.41 -2.22 -0.08
C ALA A 38 -11.39 -0.68 -0.04
N ILE A 39 -11.86 -0.08 1.06
CA ILE A 39 -11.82 1.38 1.24
C ILE A 39 -10.38 1.89 1.23
N VAL A 40 -9.46 1.24 1.95
CA VAL A 40 -8.04 1.62 1.98
C VAL A 40 -7.43 1.60 0.58
N VAL A 41 -7.73 0.60 -0.24
CA VAL A 41 -7.25 0.51 -1.63
C VAL A 41 -7.80 1.66 -2.49
N ILE A 42 -9.10 1.97 -2.38
CA ILE A 42 -9.71 3.08 -3.13
C ILE A 42 -9.06 4.41 -2.76
N VAL A 43 -8.91 4.68 -1.45
CA VAL A 43 -8.29 5.91 -0.96
C VAL A 43 -6.82 5.99 -1.40
N ALA A 44 -6.08 4.87 -1.37
CA ALA A 44 -4.71 4.81 -1.84
C ALA A 44 -4.58 5.15 -3.33
N ILE A 45 -5.50 4.69 -4.17
CA ILE A 45 -5.55 5.02 -5.61
C ILE A 45 -5.80 6.51 -5.82
N ILE A 46 -6.76 7.08 -5.07
CA ILE A 46 -7.06 8.52 -5.15
C ILE A 46 -5.81 9.35 -4.76
N ILE A 47 -5.18 9.01 -3.64
CA ILE A 47 -3.96 9.70 -3.17
C ILE A 47 -2.84 9.56 -4.21
N ALA A 48 -2.61 8.35 -4.72
CA ALA A 48 -1.56 8.11 -5.71
C ALA A 48 -1.80 8.88 -7.01
N TYR A 49 -3.05 9.05 -7.43
CA TYR A 49 -3.42 9.84 -8.59
C TYR A 49 -3.13 11.32 -8.39
N TYR A 50 -3.56 11.90 -7.27
CA TYR A 50 -3.32 13.32 -6.98
C TYR A 50 -1.85 13.64 -6.73
N GLN A 51 -1.08 12.68 -6.20
CA GLN A 51 0.36 12.84 -6.05
C GLN A 51 1.09 12.74 -7.39
N GLY A 52 0.63 11.85 -8.27
CA GLY A 52 1.29 11.57 -9.55
C GLY A 52 2.63 10.85 -9.39
N PRO A 53 3.32 10.58 -10.50
CA PRO A 53 4.63 9.93 -10.47
C PRO A 53 5.70 10.85 -9.88
N PHE A 54 6.81 10.25 -9.43
CA PHE A 54 7.97 11.01 -8.97
C PHE A 54 8.45 11.98 -10.07
N PRO A 55 8.95 13.18 -9.74
CA PRO A 55 9.44 14.13 -10.75
C PRO A 55 10.38 13.46 -11.75
N TYR A 56 10.25 13.83 -13.02
CA TYR A 56 11.04 13.33 -14.15
C TYR A 56 10.78 11.87 -14.57
N TYR A 57 9.92 11.13 -13.86
CA TYR A 57 9.55 9.77 -14.26
C TYR A 57 8.41 9.80 -15.28
N GLN A 58 8.57 9.11 -16.40
CA GLN A 58 7.53 8.94 -17.43
C GLN A 58 6.65 7.71 -17.17
N ASP A 59 6.21 7.57 -15.93
CA ASP A 59 5.38 6.45 -15.44
C ASP A 59 3.87 6.71 -15.69
N ILE A 60 3.02 5.77 -15.28
CA ILE A 60 1.56 6.00 -15.14
C ILE A 60 1.27 7.26 -14.31
N PRO A 61 0.10 7.90 -14.46
CA PRO A 61 -0.33 9.04 -13.65
C PRO A 61 -0.72 8.63 -12.22
N LEU A 62 0.07 7.76 -11.60
CA LEU A 62 -0.12 7.22 -10.27
C LEU A 62 1.25 7.12 -9.59
N ALA A 63 1.32 7.50 -8.31
CA ALA A 63 2.48 7.25 -7.47
C ALA A 63 2.66 5.73 -7.24
N SER A 64 3.38 5.07 -8.15
CA SER A 64 3.56 3.61 -8.18
C SER A 64 4.16 3.06 -6.87
N GLY A 65 5.08 3.80 -6.25
CA GLY A 65 5.66 3.43 -4.94
C GLY A 65 4.65 3.43 -3.79
N ILE A 66 3.72 4.39 -3.73
CA ILE A 66 2.68 4.42 -2.68
C ILE A 66 1.73 3.23 -2.86
N LEU A 67 1.23 3.01 -4.08
CA LEU A 67 0.34 1.90 -4.36
C LEU A 67 0.97 0.57 -3.99
N SER A 68 2.22 0.38 -4.41
CA SER A 68 2.97 -0.82 -4.08
C SER A 68 3.18 -1.00 -2.57
N GLY A 69 3.43 0.09 -1.84
CA GLY A 69 3.51 0.07 -0.39
C GLY A 69 2.21 -0.33 0.30
N ILE A 70 1.06 0.18 -0.16
CA ILE A 70 -0.24 -0.22 0.38
C ILE A 70 -0.51 -1.70 0.12
N VAL A 71 -0.21 -2.19 -1.10
CA VAL A 71 -0.28 -3.62 -1.41
C VAL A 71 0.63 -4.43 -0.49
N GLY A 72 1.87 -3.98 -0.28
CA GLY A 72 2.81 -4.57 0.68
C GLY A 72 2.21 -4.69 2.07
N ILE A 73 1.65 -3.59 2.62
CA ILE A 73 1.02 -3.59 3.95
C ILE A 73 -0.07 -4.65 4.06
N ILE A 74 -0.97 -4.70 3.07
CA ILE A 74 -2.08 -5.66 3.05
C ILE A 74 -1.54 -7.09 3.02
N VAL A 75 -0.62 -7.40 2.11
CA VAL A 75 -0.02 -8.73 1.98
C VAL A 75 0.73 -9.12 3.26
N GLY A 76 1.53 -8.22 3.84
CA GLY A 76 2.28 -8.46 5.07
C GLY A 76 1.37 -8.74 6.26
N LYS A 77 0.28 -7.96 6.40
CA LYS A 77 -0.74 -8.16 7.43
C LYS A 77 -1.45 -9.49 7.27
N LEU A 78 -1.91 -9.83 6.08
CA LEU A 78 -2.62 -11.09 5.82
C LEU A 78 -1.72 -12.32 6.02
N THR A 79 -0.43 -12.19 5.74
CA THR A 79 0.54 -13.29 5.85
C THR A 79 1.02 -13.51 7.29
N PHE A 80 1.36 -12.43 8.02
CA PHE A 80 2.05 -12.51 9.31
C PHE A 80 1.35 -11.82 10.47
N GLY A 81 0.44 -10.87 10.22
CA GLY A 81 -0.23 -10.06 11.25
C GLY A 81 -1.45 -10.73 11.86
N ARG A 82 -1.40 -12.05 12.06
CA ARG A 82 -2.38 -12.82 12.84
C ARG A 82 -2.38 -12.37 14.29
#